data_AF-A0ABD7RMD5-F1
#
_entry.id   AF-A0ABD7RMD5-F1
#
_cell.length_a   1.000
_cell.length_b   1.000
_cell.length_c   1.000
_cell.angle_alpha   90.00
_cell.angle_beta   90.00
_cell.angle_gamma   90.00
#
_symmetry.space_group_name_H-M   'P 1'
#
loop_
_entity.id
_entity.type
_entity.pdbx_description
1 polymer ?
#
loop_
_entity_poly.entity_id
_entity_poly.type
_entity_poly.pdbx_seq_one_letter_code
_entity_poly.pdbx_strand_id
1 'polypeptide(L)'
;MGKNEMIQLLKDKIPNDHLLKMHVHEIEKIPPYQKVSSFIVTFIEALELVDKSIPEYSKRIVEWIGTLNNKEQSEQNYAVLSEVLVLSKAAQVADSIQGVPFIQSEPRSSKNSKNPEFRSKLSGKYYAGEVKTPSLKKFKEKRQSGFQVTTHLPDREVISIDNIINPKLLTVKDFLVNTEEKYSEYILEEQFKEDFRFLFIVWDDFINEAISALTSPFCGLFTPNSFYKESNFELIDGVFIIRHLHQFHSGINDYALLDGLENAFQWSGDKRYTLMSAFVQNPYGRKVPDVFLNKFNVVPPDEMTFGAEYQPTDWIDWRTGIGISGLESIPVEHHNEIFKIINNQDIFHMEPRINYQSAHYSVINLDRILEGACNGDGRVLVEKFIESFKEVYEIALRVQPVVEKNYKLQLLEREAHRNDISEKLSKVTQNKK
;
A
#
# COMPACT_ATOMS: atom_id res chain seq x y z
N MET A 1 2.31 4.66 29.69
CA MET A 1 2.43 3.29 30.24
C MET A 1 3.81 2.71 29.92
N GLY A 2 4.44 1.90 30.77
CA GLY A 2 5.76 1.32 30.50
C GLY A 2 5.71 0.11 29.54
N LYS A 3 6.83 -0.22 28.86
CA LYS A 3 6.89 -1.37 27.92
C LYS A 3 6.44 -2.70 28.53
N ASN A 4 6.88 -3.01 29.75
CA ASN A 4 6.50 -4.26 30.42
C ASN A 4 5.01 -4.30 30.78
N GLU A 5 4.42 -3.15 31.14
CA GLU A 5 2.99 -3.02 31.40
C GLU A 5 2.19 -3.23 30.11
N MET A 6 2.64 -2.68 28.98
CA MET A 6 2.04 -2.94 27.66
C MET A 6 2.09 -4.42 27.26
N ILE A 7 3.23 -5.08 27.47
CA ILE A 7 3.37 -6.52 27.22
C ILE A 7 2.38 -7.31 28.06
N GLN A 8 2.29 -6.99 29.36
CA GLN A 8 1.37 -7.68 30.26
C GLN A 8 -0.09 -7.42 29.86
N LEU A 9 -0.44 -6.18 29.52
CA LEU A 9 -1.78 -5.84 29.07
C LEU A 9 -2.14 -6.58 27.77
N LEU A 10 -1.21 -6.70 26.82
CA LEU A 10 -1.41 -7.54 25.63
C LEU A 10 -1.65 -9.00 26.01
N LYS A 11 -0.85 -9.59 26.91
CA LYS A 11 -1.10 -10.95 27.40
C LYS A 11 -2.48 -11.11 28.01
N ASP A 12 -2.91 -10.15 28.81
CA ASP A 12 -4.20 -10.22 29.49
C ASP A 12 -5.40 -10.04 28.53
N LYS A 13 -5.22 -9.25 27.45
CA LYS A 13 -6.30 -8.85 26.54
C LYS A 13 -6.40 -9.68 25.27
N ILE A 14 -5.30 -10.26 24.78
CA ILE A 14 -5.28 -11.01 23.52
C ILE A 14 -5.83 -12.43 23.76
N PRO A 15 -6.99 -12.81 23.17
CA PRO A 15 -7.54 -14.15 23.39
C PRO A 15 -6.77 -15.25 22.65
N ASN A 16 -7.05 -16.51 23.02
CA ASN A 16 -6.39 -17.70 22.48
C ASN A 16 -6.66 -18.00 21.01
N ASP A 17 -7.63 -17.33 20.39
CA ASP A 17 -7.94 -17.43 18.99
C ASP A 17 -7.49 -16.20 18.18
N HIS A 18 -6.83 -15.21 18.82
CA HIS A 18 -6.38 -13.96 18.22
C HIS A 18 -5.15 -14.07 17.31
N LEU A 19 -4.97 -13.12 16.39
CA LEU A 19 -3.96 -13.12 15.32
C LEU A 19 -2.57 -12.98 15.91
N LEU A 20 -2.50 -12.24 17.01
CA LEU A 20 -1.30 -12.01 17.79
C LEU A 20 -1.03 -13.07 18.87
N LYS A 21 -1.86 -14.12 18.97
CA LYS A 21 -1.73 -15.14 20.02
C LYS A 21 -0.35 -15.79 20.02
N MET A 22 0.16 -16.17 18.84
CA MET A 22 1.48 -16.77 18.70
C MET A 22 2.57 -15.89 19.33
N HIS A 23 2.50 -14.58 19.08
CA HIS A 23 3.49 -13.62 19.52
C HIS A 23 3.43 -13.26 21.01
N VAL A 24 2.27 -13.43 21.64
CA VAL A 24 2.00 -12.98 23.01
C VAL A 24 2.00 -14.15 24.00
N HIS A 25 1.45 -15.31 23.62
CA HIS A 25 1.21 -16.46 24.50
C HIS A 25 2.07 -17.68 24.23
N GLU A 26 2.44 -17.92 22.98
CA GLU A 26 3.07 -19.18 22.57
C GLU A 26 4.58 -19.05 22.38
N ILE A 27 5.08 -17.88 21.98
CA ILE A 27 6.50 -17.71 21.67
C ILE A 27 7.42 -17.99 22.86
N GLU A 28 6.99 -17.71 24.09
CA GLU A 28 7.74 -18.00 25.32
C GLU A 28 7.91 -19.51 25.58
N LYS A 29 7.12 -20.34 24.90
CA LYS A 29 7.14 -21.81 25.03
C LYS A 29 8.03 -22.48 23.99
N ILE A 30 8.60 -21.73 23.04
CA ILE A 30 9.38 -22.28 21.91
C ILE A 30 10.87 -21.97 22.13
N PRO A 31 11.73 -22.93 22.52
CA PRO A 31 13.17 -22.69 22.62
C PRO A 31 13.79 -22.34 21.24
N PRO A 32 14.79 -21.43 21.17
CA PRO A 32 15.44 -20.67 22.24
C PRO A 32 14.69 -19.39 22.65
N TYR A 33 13.51 -19.12 22.07
CA TYR A 33 12.74 -17.91 22.29
C TYR A 33 12.17 -17.92 23.72
N GLN A 34 12.91 -17.30 24.64
CA GLN A 34 12.48 -17.06 26.02
C GLN A 34 11.99 -15.62 26.21
N LYS A 35 11.61 -14.93 25.13
CA LYS A 35 11.28 -13.49 25.11
C LYS A 35 10.11 -13.18 24.17
N VAL A 36 9.53 -12.01 24.37
CA VAL A 36 8.49 -11.39 23.53
C VAL A 36 8.92 -11.34 22.07
N SER A 37 8.00 -11.64 21.14
CA SER A 37 8.26 -11.59 19.70
C SER A 37 8.75 -10.21 19.24
N SER A 38 9.65 -10.19 18.25
CA SER A 38 10.13 -8.95 17.63
C SER A 38 8.99 -8.09 17.09
N PHE A 39 7.95 -8.72 16.53
CA PHE A 39 6.74 -8.03 16.08
C PHE A 39 6.11 -7.22 17.23
N ILE A 40 5.88 -7.85 18.38
CA ILE A 40 5.27 -7.19 19.56
C ILE A 40 6.20 -6.13 20.15
N VAL A 41 7.51 -6.38 20.19
CA VAL A 41 8.48 -5.35 20.64
C VAL A 41 8.37 -4.10 19.79
N THR A 42 8.38 -4.25 18.46
CA THR A 42 8.32 -3.11 17.53
C THR A 42 6.95 -2.43 17.51
N PHE A 43 5.87 -3.20 17.70
CA PHE A 43 4.53 -2.66 17.91
C PHE A 43 4.45 -1.77 19.15
N ILE A 44 4.99 -2.24 20.28
CA ILE A 44 5.03 -1.49 21.54
C ILE A 44 5.89 -0.24 21.42
N GLU A 45 6.99 -0.30 20.68
CA GLU A 45 7.84 0.87 20.42
C GLU A 45 7.11 1.94 19.59
N ALA A 46 6.35 1.52 18.58
CA ALA A 46 5.49 2.42 17.82
C ALA A 46 4.40 3.03 18.71
N LEU A 47 3.75 2.24 19.55
CA LEU A 47 2.75 2.72 20.51
C LEU A 47 3.34 3.71 21.52
N GLU A 48 4.51 3.40 22.11
CA GLU A 48 5.20 4.27 23.06
C GLU A 48 5.54 5.62 22.45
N LEU A 49 5.97 5.63 21.18
CA LEU A 49 6.24 6.89 20.48
C LEU A 49 4.99 7.75 20.36
N VAL A 50 3.85 7.16 20.01
CA VAL A 50 2.58 7.89 19.91
C VAL A 50 2.05 8.31 21.30
N ASP A 51 2.20 7.46 22.31
CA ASP A 51 1.76 7.68 23.70
C ASP A 51 2.42 8.91 24.35
N LYS A 52 3.63 9.27 23.91
CA LYS A 52 4.30 10.52 24.31
C LYS A 52 3.50 11.77 23.94
N SER A 53 2.79 11.71 22.82
CA SER A 53 2.02 12.84 22.26
C SER A 53 0.55 12.75 22.63
N ILE A 54 0.00 11.53 22.70
CA ILE A 54 -1.39 11.25 23.06
C ILE A 54 -1.37 10.30 24.28
N PRO A 55 -1.44 10.83 25.51
CA PRO A 55 -1.47 9.99 26.71
C PRO A 55 -2.61 8.96 26.66
N GLU A 56 -2.34 7.75 27.16
CA GLU A 56 -3.27 6.61 27.15
C GLU A 56 -3.58 6.02 25.76
N TYR A 57 -2.97 6.52 24.68
CA TYR A 57 -3.13 5.95 23.34
C TYR A 57 -2.75 4.47 23.31
N SER A 58 -1.60 4.12 23.88
CA SER A 58 -1.11 2.74 23.93
C SER A 58 -2.11 1.79 24.61
N LYS A 59 -2.67 2.22 25.75
CA LYS A 59 -3.66 1.44 26.50
C LYS A 59 -4.93 1.23 25.67
N ARG A 60 -5.47 2.31 25.11
CA ARG A 60 -6.69 2.29 24.28
C ARG A 60 -6.55 1.33 23.10
N ILE A 61 -5.41 1.38 22.40
CA ILE A 61 -5.16 0.52 21.24
C ILE A 61 -5.00 -0.95 21.66
N VAL A 62 -4.26 -1.25 22.72
CA VAL A 62 -4.10 -2.62 23.22
C VAL A 62 -5.45 -3.20 23.65
N GLU A 63 -6.25 -2.43 24.38
CA GLU A 63 -7.60 -2.84 24.80
C GLU A 63 -8.49 -3.09 23.58
N TRP A 64 -8.47 -2.20 22.58
CA TRP A 64 -9.26 -2.34 21.36
C TRP A 64 -8.87 -3.58 20.56
N ILE A 65 -7.58 -3.79 20.26
CA ILE A 65 -7.11 -4.99 19.55
C ILE A 65 -7.56 -6.26 20.27
N GLY A 66 -7.49 -6.29 21.61
CA GLY A 66 -7.93 -7.45 22.40
C GLY A 66 -9.43 -7.80 22.24
N THR A 67 -10.26 -6.85 21.79
CA THR A 67 -11.69 -7.11 21.49
C THR A 67 -11.95 -7.68 20.11
N LEU A 68 -10.96 -7.67 19.20
CA LEU A 68 -11.13 -8.08 17.81
C LEU A 68 -11.11 -9.61 17.70
N ASN A 69 -12.15 -10.22 17.13
CA ASN A 69 -12.21 -11.66 16.90
C ASN A 69 -11.64 -12.04 15.53
N ASN A 70 -10.67 -12.94 15.52
CA ASN A 70 -9.91 -13.35 14.34
C ASN A 70 -10.68 -13.90 13.15
N LYS A 71 -11.73 -14.69 13.37
CA LYS A 71 -12.39 -15.40 12.26
C LYS A 71 -13.09 -14.44 11.30
N GLU A 72 -13.56 -13.31 11.81
CA GLU A 72 -14.37 -12.34 11.04
C GLU A 72 -13.68 -10.96 10.92
N GLN A 73 -12.76 -10.60 11.82
CA GLN A 73 -12.24 -9.23 11.95
C GLN A 73 -10.72 -9.11 11.74
N SER A 74 -10.09 -10.09 11.08
CA SER A 74 -8.66 -10.00 10.74
C SER A 74 -8.27 -8.71 9.99
N GLU A 75 -9.19 -8.14 9.19
CA GLU A 75 -8.97 -6.89 8.46
C GLU A 75 -9.06 -5.66 9.37
N GLN A 76 -9.85 -5.73 10.46
CA GLN A 76 -9.88 -4.67 11.47
C GLN A 76 -8.56 -4.63 12.24
N ASN A 77 -7.95 -5.79 12.53
CA ASN A 77 -6.60 -5.82 13.11
C ASN A 77 -5.62 -5.05 12.22
N TYR A 78 -5.59 -5.34 10.91
CA TYR A 78 -4.73 -4.59 9.99
C TYR A 78 -5.04 -3.09 9.96
N ALA A 79 -6.30 -2.69 10.04
CA ALA A 79 -6.67 -1.28 10.12
C ALA A 79 -6.08 -0.58 11.36
N VAL A 80 -6.13 -1.24 12.53
CA VAL A 80 -5.51 -0.69 13.75
C VAL A 80 -3.99 -0.61 13.62
N LEU A 81 -3.34 -1.65 13.09
CA LEU A 81 -1.88 -1.63 12.88
C LEU A 81 -1.46 -0.55 11.88
N SER A 82 -2.25 -0.32 10.83
CA SER A 82 -2.08 0.77 9.87
C SER A 82 -2.19 2.15 10.52
N GLU A 83 -3.17 2.36 11.40
CA GLU A 83 -3.30 3.62 12.16
C GLU A 83 -2.04 3.86 13.00
N VAL A 84 -1.58 2.85 13.73
CA VAL A 84 -0.37 2.94 14.56
C VAL A 84 0.87 3.24 13.71
N LEU A 85 1.01 2.63 12.53
CA LEU A 85 2.09 2.94 11.60
C LEU A 85 2.07 4.40 11.17
N VAL A 86 0.92 4.91 10.73
CA VAL A 86 0.79 6.31 10.27
C VAL A 86 1.00 7.30 11.40
N LEU A 87 0.37 7.09 12.56
CA LEU A 87 0.53 7.98 13.72
C LEU A 87 1.95 7.94 14.27
N SER A 88 2.60 6.78 14.28
CA SER A 88 4.01 6.69 14.71
C SER A 88 4.89 7.50 13.75
N LYS A 89 4.71 7.39 12.42
CA LYS A 89 5.43 8.22 11.47
C LYS A 89 5.13 9.71 11.65
N ALA A 90 3.86 10.08 11.83
CA ALA A 90 3.47 11.46 12.11
C ALA A 90 4.18 12.00 13.36
N ALA A 91 4.23 11.23 14.44
CA ALA A 91 4.95 11.59 15.66
C ALA A 91 6.47 11.72 15.45
N GLN A 92 7.08 10.92 14.57
CA GLN A 92 8.51 11.04 14.24
C GLN A 92 8.85 12.34 13.52
N VAL A 93 7.94 12.80 12.64
CA VAL A 93 8.21 13.96 11.77
C VAL A 93 7.65 15.26 12.33
N ALA A 94 6.76 15.20 13.31
CA ALA A 94 6.08 16.37 13.85
C ALA A 94 7.02 17.36 14.53
N ASP A 95 6.65 18.63 14.45
CA ASP A 95 7.22 19.70 15.26
C ASP A 95 7.02 19.37 16.73
N SER A 96 8.03 19.61 17.54
CA SER A 96 7.95 19.43 18.99
C SER A 96 7.44 20.70 19.67
N ILE A 97 6.44 20.56 20.54
CA ILE A 97 5.97 21.60 21.46
C ILE A 97 6.37 21.18 22.87
N GLN A 98 7.18 22.01 23.54
CA GLN A 98 7.72 21.70 24.88
C GLN A 98 8.47 20.35 24.95
N GLY A 99 9.15 19.98 23.86
CA GLY A 99 9.92 18.72 23.78
C GLY A 99 9.08 17.47 23.48
N VAL A 100 7.78 17.62 23.21
CA VAL A 100 6.87 16.53 22.83
C VAL A 100 6.39 16.73 21.39
N PRO A 101 6.37 15.69 20.53
CA PRO A 101 5.80 15.81 19.19
C PRO A 101 4.34 16.27 19.24
N PHE A 102 3.97 17.23 18.40
CA PHE A 102 2.59 17.72 18.37
C PHE A 102 1.69 16.78 17.58
N ILE A 103 0.87 16.01 18.30
CA ILE A 103 -0.21 15.19 17.74
C ILE A 103 -1.46 15.40 18.60
N GLN A 104 -2.58 15.73 17.95
CA GLN A 104 -3.90 15.78 18.56
C GLN A 104 -4.73 14.61 17.98
N SER A 105 -5.18 13.69 18.83
CA SER A 105 -6.06 12.58 18.43
C SER A 105 -7.50 13.09 18.26
N GLU A 106 -8.17 12.62 17.22
CA GLU A 106 -9.60 12.87 16.96
C GLU A 106 -10.05 14.34 17.17
N PRO A 107 -9.44 15.32 16.48
CA PRO A 107 -9.77 16.73 16.67
C PRO A 107 -11.19 17.01 16.13
N ARG A 108 -12.10 17.44 17.00
CA ARG A 108 -13.51 17.70 16.66
C ARG A 108 -13.84 19.19 16.65
N SER A 109 -14.69 19.61 15.72
CA SER A 109 -15.33 20.93 15.74
C SER A 109 -16.51 20.99 16.71
N SER A 110 -17.20 19.86 16.95
CA SER A 110 -18.24 19.75 17.97
C SER A 110 -18.35 18.34 18.58
N LYS A 111 -19.08 18.19 19.69
CA LYS A 111 -19.11 16.95 20.50
C LYS A 111 -19.50 15.68 19.70
N ASN A 112 -20.26 15.83 18.63
CA ASN A 112 -20.78 14.72 17.81
C ASN A 112 -20.39 14.82 16.33
N SER A 113 -19.48 15.72 15.96
CA SER A 113 -19.04 15.83 14.57
C SER A 113 -18.14 14.67 14.18
N LYS A 114 -18.20 14.27 12.92
CA LYS A 114 -17.16 13.47 12.28
C LYS A 114 -15.83 14.21 12.36
N ASN A 115 -14.75 13.46 12.50
CA ASN A 115 -13.41 14.03 12.64
C ASN A 115 -12.36 13.16 11.94
N PRO A 116 -11.25 13.77 11.48
CA PRO A 116 -10.08 13.00 11.07
C PRO A 116 -9.49 12.24 12.27
N GLU A 117 -8.68 11.22 11.99
CA GLU A 117 -8.00 10.44 13.02
C GLU A 117 -7.04 11.28 13.86
N PHE A 118 -6.32 12.21 13.24
CA PHE A 118 -5.38 13.08 13.94
C PHE A 118 -5.17 14.44 13.26
N ARG A 119 -4.64 15.38 14.06
CA ARG A 119 -4.02 16.63 13.60
C ARG A 119 -2.59 16.69 14.11
N SER A 120 -1.68 17.22 13.30
CA SER A 120 -0.28 17.41 13.64
C SER A 120 0.27 18.70 13.01
N LYS A 121 1.55 18.97 13.23
CA LYS A 121 2.25 20.15 12.76
C LYS A 121 3.63 19.73 12.26
N LEU A 122 4.00 20.17 11.07
CA LEU A 122 5.31 19.91 10.48
C LEU A 122 5.85 21.19 9.86
N SER A 123 7.06 21.60 10.26
CA SER A 123 7.74 22.79 9.74
C SER A 123 6.85 24.04 9.75
N GLY A 124 6.16 24.23 10.88
CA GLY A 124 5.26 25.35 11.12
C GLY A 124 3.85 25.20 10.54
N LYS A 125 3.58 24.16 9.74
CA LYS A 125 2.31 23.97 9.03
C LYS A 125 1.48 22.89 9.67
N TYR A 126 0.22 23.19 9.96
CA TYR A 126 -0.71 22.20 10.48
C TYR A 126 -1.23 21.32 9.35
N TYR A 127 -1.49 20.06 9.70
CA TYR A 127 -2.17 19.13 8.83
C TYR A 127 -3.03 18.16 9.64
N ALA A 128 -4.10 17.66 9.02
CA ALA A 128 -4.97 16.63 9.54
C ALA A 128 -4.86 15.38 8.66
N GLY A 129 -4.88 14.21 9.28
CA GLY A 129 -4.74 12.93 8.60
C GLY A 129 -5.92 12.01 8.89
N GLU A 130 -6.44 11.40 7.83
CA GLU A 130 -7.38 10.29 7.89
C GLU A 130 -6.69 9.01 7.42
N VAL A 131 -6.81 7.90 8.16
CA VAL A 131 -6.17 6.63 7.80
C VAL A 131 -7.22 5.63 7.32
N LYS A 132 -7.00 5.05 6.15
CA LYS A 132 -7.86 4.03 5.55
C LYS A 132 -7.08 2.79 5.18
N THR A 133 -7.70 1.64 5.42
CA THR A 133 -7.15 0.32 5.11
C THR A 133 -8.22 -0.51 4.40
N PRO A 134 -7.97 -1.04 3.21
CA PRO A 134 -8.92 -1.84 2.46
C PRO A 134 -9.11 -3.25 3.06
N SER A 135 -10.33 -3.76 2.88
CA SER A 135 -10.64 -5.18 3.00
C SER A 135 -10.23 -5.90 1.70
N LEU A 136 -9.11 -6.62 1.73
CA LEU A 136 -8.53 -7.28 0.55
C LEU A 136 -8.59 -8.81 0.62
N LYS A 137 -8.99 -9.44 1.72
CA LYS A 137 -8.87 -10.89 1.90
C LYS A 137 -9.53 -11.70 0.76
N LYS A 138 -10.82 -11.45 0.52
CA LYS A 138 -11.57 -12.12 -0.56
C LYS A 138 -11.07 -11.77 -1.96
N PHE A 139 -10.50 -10.58 -2.10
CA PHE A 139 -9.99 -10.10 -3.39
C PHE A 139 -8.65 -10.76 -3.72
N LYS A 140 -7.73 -10.84 -2.75
CA LYS A 140 -6.41 -11.49 -2.89
C LYS A 140 -6.51 -12.92 -3.42
N GLU A 141 -7.46 -13.70 -2.91
CA GLU A 141 -7.67 -15.10 -3.33
C GLU A 141 -7.97 -15.22 -4.84
N LYS A 142 -8.62 -14.22 -5.42
CA LYS A 142 -8.98 -14.19 -6.85
C LYS A 142 -8.04 -13.34 -7.69
N ARG A 143 -7.34 -12.37 -7.10
CA ARG A 143 -6.58 -11.32 -7.81
C ARG A 143 -5.64 -11.89 -8.86
N GLN A 144 -4.92 -12.97 -8.55
CA GLN A 144 -3.90 -13.55 -9.43
C GLN A 144 -4.40 -14.75 -10.26
N SER A 145 -5.71 -15.00 -10.33
CA SER A 145 -6.24 -16.21 -10.98
C SER A 145 -6.49 -16.06 -12.48
N GLY A 146 -6.18 -14.91 -13.09
CA GLY A 146 -6.48 -14.67 -14.50
C GLY A 146 -6.18 -13.25 -14.95
N PHE A 147 -7.07 -12.68 -15.75
CA PHE A 147 -6.91 -11.34 -16.29
C PHE A 147 -7.56 -10.32 -15.35
N GLN A 148 -6.78 -9.38 -14.86
CA GLN A 148 -7.23 -8.31 -13.98
C GLN A 148 -7.24 -6.99 -14.75
N VAL A 149 -8.37 -6.31 -14.79
CA VAL A 149 -8.41 -4.90 -15.20
C VAL A 149 -8.19 -4.06 -13.95
N THR A 150 -7.33 -3.05 -14.02
CA THR A 150 -7.00 -2.17 -12.90
C THR A 150 -7.67 -0.80 -12.99
N THR A 151 -8.37 -0.53 -14.10
CA THR A 151 -9.14 0.70 -14.36
C THR A 151 -10.48 0.41 -15.07
N HIS A 152 -11.31 1.42 -15.34
CA HIS A 152 -12.46 1.27 -16.25
C HIS A 152 -12.00 1.55 -17.67
N LEU A 153 -11.86 0.51 -18.48
CA LEU A 153 -11.52 0.64 -19.90
C LEU A 153 -12.77 0.93 -20.73
N PRO A 154 -12.71 1.89 -21.68
CA PRO A 154 -13.85 2.23 -22.54
C PRO A 154 -14.30 1.04 -23.39
N ASP A 155 -13.34 0.25 -23.90
CA ASP A 155 -13.60 -0.84 -24.84
C ASP A 155 -13.55 -2.21 -24.17
N ARG A 156 -14.09 -2.30 -22.95
CA ARG A 156 -14.08 -3.55 -22.17
C ARG A 156 -14.71 -4.73 -22.94
N GLU A 157 -15.68 -4.46 -23.81
CA GLU A 157 -16.36 -5.47 -24.64
C GLU A 157 -15.42 -6.15 -25.65
N VAL A 158 -14.34 -5.47 -26.03
CA VAL A 158 -13.28 -6.04 -26.90
C VAL A 158 -12.50 -7.14 -26.17
N ILE A 159 -12.45 -7.08 -24.84
CA ILE A 159 -11.74 -8.05 -24.00
C ILE A 159 -12.59 -9.33 -23.91
N SER A 160 -12.48 -10.18 -24.93
CA SER A 160 -13.12 -11.50 -25.02
C SER A 160 -12.44 -12.52 -24.08
N ILE A 161 -12.26 -12.17 -22.80
CA ILE A 161 -11.58 -13.01 -21.81
C ILE A 161 -12.58 -13.43 -20.74
N ASP A 162 -12.74 -14.73 -20.55
CA ASP A 162 -13.54 -15.27 -19.46
C ASP A 162 -12.89 -14.96 -18.10
N ASN A 163 -13.72 -14.70 -17.07
CA ASN A 163 -13.29 -14.48 -15.69
C ASN A 163 -12.41 -13.23 -15.46
N ILE A 164 -12.76 -12.09 -16.07
CA ILE A 164 -12.12 -10.80 -15.76
C ILE A 164 -12.30 -10.44 -14.28
N ILE A 165 -11.19 -10.16 -13.61
CA ILE A 165 -11.15 -9.66 -12.24
C ILE A 165 -11.29 -8.14 -12.29
N ASN A 166 -12.34 -7.64 -11.64
CA ASN A 166 -12.67 -6.21 -11.61
C ASN A 166 -11.76 -5.42 -10.67
N PRO A 167 -11.48 -4.15 -10.98
CA PRO A 167 -10.67 -3.30 -10.12
C PRO A 167 -11.42 -2.89 -8.85
N LYS A 168 -10.67 -2.53 -7.81
CA LYS A 168 -11.18 -2.05 -6.51
C LYS A 168 -11.37 -0.52 -6.45
N LEU A 169 -11.70 0.11 -7.59
CA LEU A 169 -11.84 1.56 -7.72
C LEU A 169 -12.85 2.15 -6.74
N LEU A 170 -13.98 1.45 -6.53
CA LEU A 170 -15.03 1.88 -5.61
C LEU A 170 -14.53 1.98 -4.16
N THR A 171 -13.59 1.13 -3.75
CA THR A 171 -13.02 1.21 -2.40
C THR A 171 -12.25 2.51 -2.18
N VAL A 172 -11.46 2.94 -3.17
CA VAL A 172 -10.74 4.22 -3.11
C VAL A 172 -11.71 5.41 -3.15
N LYS A 173 -12.76 5.34 -3.99
CA LYS A 173 -13.84 6.33 -3.99
C LYS A 173 -14.50 6.45 -2.61
N ASP A 174 -14.89 5.33 -2.00
CA ASP A 174 -15.56 5.33 -0.70
C ASP A 174 -14.67 5.89 0.42
N PHE A 175 -13.37 5.66 0.34
CA PHE A 175 -12.39 6.29 1.22
C PHE A 175 -12.37 7.81 1.06
N LEU A 176 -12.30 8.32 -0.18
CA LEU A 176 -12.34 9.76 -0.44
C LEU A 176 -13.65 10.38 0.03
N VAL A 177 -14.80 9.78 -0.30
CA VAL A 177 -16.13 10.28 0.14
C VAL A 177 -16.21 10.38 1.65
N ASN A 178 -15.84 9.32 2.37
CA ASN A 178 -15.88 9.34 3.83
C ASN A 178 -14.92 10.39 4.44
N THR A 179 -13.77 10.57 3.81
CA THR A 179 -12.75 11.53 4.26
C THR A 179 -13.19 12.97 4.00
N GLU A 180 -13.76 13.26 2.84
CA GLU A 180 -14.34 14.56 2.48
C GLU A 180 -15.44 14.95 3.48
N GLU A 181 -16.33 14.01 3.81
CA GLU A 181 -17.37 14.22 4.83
C GLU A 181 -16.76 14.59 6.20
N LYS A 182 -15.77 13.82 6.68
CA LYS A 182 -15.04 14.12 7.92
C LYS A 182 -14.42 15.53 7.87
N TYR A 183 -13.80 15.90 6.75
CA TYR A 183 -13.18 17.21 6.62
C TYR A 183 -14.17 18.37 6.51
N SER A 184 -15.34 18.15 5.89
CA SER A 184 -16.39 19.16 5.80
C SER A 184 -16.89 19.60 7.18
N GLU A 185 -16.99 18.67 8.13
CA GLU A 185 -17.34 18.96 9.52
C GLU A 185 -16.14 19.50 10.32
N TYR A 186 -14.92 19.01 10.06
CA TYR A 186 -13.70 19.45 10.70
C TYR A 186 -13.45 20.95 10.50
N ILE A 187 -13.59 21.46 9.27
CA ILE A 187 -13.26 22.86 8.94
C ILE A 187 -14.29 23.88 9.41
N LEU A 188 -15.37 23.44 10.07
CA LEU A 188 -16.34 24.36 10.69
C LEU A 188 -15.69 25.19 11.81
N GLU A 189 -14.63 24.68 12.42
CA GLU A 189 -13.84 25.38 13.42
C GLU A 189 -12.74 26.22 12.76
N GLU A 190 -12.66 27.50 13.11
CA GLU A 190 -11.79 28.49 12.43
C GLU A 190 -10.30 28.08 12.42
N GLN A 191 -9.81 27.54 13.53
CA GLN A 191 -8.41 27.12 13.66
C GLN A 191 -8.01 25.93 12.78
N PHE A 192 -8.96 25.25 12.13
CA PHE A 192 -8.73 24.05 11.31
C PHE A 192 -8.85 24.33 9.81
N LYS A 193 -9.38 25.49 9.40
CA LYS A 193 -9.62 25.83 7.97
C LYS A 193 -8.35 25.78 7.12
N GLU A 194 -7.24 26.24 7.69
CA GLU A 194 -5.95 26.34 7.01
C GLU A 194 -5.09 25.09 7.10
N ASP A 195 -5.47 24.09 7.90
CA ASP A 195 -4.72 22.83 8.01
C ASP A 195 -4.72 22.09 6.69
N PHE A 196 -3.57 21.58 6.23
CA PHE A 196 -3.52 20.61 5.13
C PHE A 196 -4.30 19.35 5.49
N ARG A 197 -4.94 18.69 4.53
CA ARG A 197 -5.88 17.59 4.77
C ARG A 197 -5.51 16.41 3.89
N PHE A 198 -5.04 15.34 4.52
CA PHE A 198 -4.44 14.20 3.84
C PHE A 198 -5.21 12.91 4.10
N LEU A 199 -5.46 12.16 3.04
CA LEU A 199 -5.87 10.77 3.14
C LEU A 199 -4.64 9.86 3.09
N PHE A 200 -4.44 9.04 4.11
CA PHE A 200 -3.44 7.98 4.15
C PHE A 200 -4.11 6.64 3.87
N ILE A 201 -3.84 6.04 2.72
CA ILE A 201 -4.32 4.72 2.33
C ILE A 201 -3.18 3.71 2.56
N VAL A 202 -3.32 2.84 3.56
CA VAL A 202 -2.39 1.72 3.75
C VAL A 202 -2.88 0.53 2.94
N TRP A 203 -2.17 0.23 1.86
CA TRP A 203 -2.51 -0.82 0.89
C TRP A 203 -1.52 -1.98 0.99
N ASP A 204 -1.76 -3.06 0.25
CA ASP A 204 -0.79 -4.14 0.11
C ASP A 204 0.22 -3.86 -1.01
N ASP A 205 0.92 -4.88 -1.48
CA ASP A 205 1.95 -4.75 -2.51
C ASP A 205 1.48 -4.17 -3.84
N PHE A 206 0.16 -4.18 -4.08
CA PHE A 206 -0.46 -3.86 -5.35
C PHE A 206 -0.98 -2.41 -5.32
N ILE A 207 -0.11 -1.48 -4.91
CA ILE A 207 -0.48 -0.06 -4.76
C ILE A 207 -0.88 0.58 -6.10
N ASN A 208 -0.47 0.00 -7.22
CA ASN A 208 -0.88 0.38 -8.57
C ASN A 208 -2.41 0.40 -8.70
N GLU A 209 -3.14 -0.46 -7.97
CA GLU A 209 -4.61 -0.46 -7.97
C GLU A 209 -5.17 0.84 -7.40
N ALA A 210 -4.60 1.31 -6.29
CA ALA A 210 -5.00 2.55 -5.65
C ALA A 210 -4.54 3.77 -6.46
N ILE A 211 -3.32 3.72 -7.00
CA ILE A 211 -2.77 4.77 -7.89
C ILE A 211 -3.66 4.89 -9.13
N SER A 212 -3.94 3.79 -9.84
CA SER A 212 -4.79 3.78 -11.05
C SER A 212 -6.19 4.29 -10.76
N ALA A 213 -6.74 4.03 -9.57
CA ALA A 213 -8.04 4.56 -9.18
C ALA A 213 -8.07 6.08 -9.06
N LEU A 214 -6.94 6.70 -8.71
CA LEU A 214 -6.81 8.15 -8.61
C LEU A 214 -6.40 8.76 -9.95
N THR A 215 -5.45 8.16 -10.66
CA THR A 215 -4.70 8.85 -11.73
C THR A 215 -4.95 8.31 -13.13
N SER A 216 -5.65 7.19 -13.31
CA SER A 216 -5.89 6.64 -14.66
C SER A 216 -6.53 7.70 -15.56
N PRO A 217 -5.98 7.97 -16.76
CA PRO A 217 -6.56 8.94 -17.68
C PRO A 217 -7.97 8.57 -18.15
N PHE A 218 -8.33 7.28 -18.11
CA PHE A 218 -9.65 6.81 -18.52
C PHE A 218 -10.75 7.12 -17.51
N CYS A 219 -10.46 7.01 -16.22
CA CYS A 219 -11.51 7.09 -15.20
C CYS A 219 -11.06 7.58 -13.82
N GLY A 220 -9.79 7.95 -13.64
CA GLY A 220 -9.20 8.23 -12.34
C GLY A 220 -9.93 9.36 -11.61
N LEU A 221 -10.12 9.19 -10.29
CA LEU A 221 -10.89 10.11 -9.44
C LEU A 221 -10.33 11.54 -9.42
N PHE A 222 -9.03 11.70 -9.69
CA PHE A 222 -8.34 12.98 -9.80
C PHE A 222 -8.07 13.40 -11.25
N THR A 223 -8.90 12.94 -12.18
CA THR A 223 -8.81 13.31 -13.59
C THR A 223 -10.13 13.93 -14.07
N PRO A 224 -10.14 14.69 -15.18
CA PRO A 224 -11.38 15.15 -15.81
C PRO A 224 -12.35 14.01 -16.14
N ASN A 225 -11.81 12.81 -16.38
CA ASN A 225 -12.56 11.62 -16.74
C ASN A 225 -13.05 10.79 -15.54
N SER A 226 -12.93 11.31 -14.30
CA SER A 226 -13.39 10.62 -13.08
C SER A 226 -14.70 9.86 -13.24
N PHE A 227 -14.74 8.59 -12.82
CA PHE A 227 -15.97 7.79 -12.80
C PHE A 227 -16.95 8.24 -11.71
N TYR A 228 -16.53 9.13 -10.80
CA TYR A 228 -17.38 9.74 -9.79
C TYR A 228 -17.52 11.23 -10.05
N LYS A 229 -18.54 11.60 -10.83
CA LYS A 229 -18.76 12.99 -11.30
C LYS A 229 -19.36 13.93 -10.24
N GLU A 230 -19.78 13.41 -9.09
CA GLU A 230 -20.48 14.18 -8.07
C GLU A 230 -19.54 15.03 -7.20
N SER A 231 -18.24 14.71 -7.16
CA SER A 231 -17.27 15.43 -6.33
C SER A 231 -15.86 15.40 -6.91
N ASN A 232 -15.14 16.50 -6.66
CA ASN A 232 -13.71 16.65 -6.92
C ASN A 232 -12.85 16.50 -5.66
N PHE A 233 -13.48 16.25 -4.51
CA PHE A 233 -12.83 16.08 -3.19
C PHE A 233 -11.94 17.27 -2.81
N GLU A 234 -12.46 18.50 -2.97
CA GLU A 234 -11.72 19.76 -2.80
C GLU A 234 -11.14 19.94 -1.39
N LEU A 235 -11.70 19.27 -0.38
CA LEU A 235 -11.18 19.30 0.98
C LEU A 235 -10.00 18.35 1.20
N ILE A 236 -9.67 17.47 0.25
CA ILE A 236 -8.51 16.58 0.34
C ILE A 236 -7.38 17.15 -0.53
N ASP A 237 -6.28 17.55 0.10
CA ASP A 237 -5.13 18.16 -0.61
C ASP A 237 -4.25 17.11 -1.31
N GLY A 238 -4.23 15.88 -0.80
CA GLY A 238 -3.47 14.80 -1.41
C GLY A 238 -3.64 13.46 -0.70
N VAL A 239 -3.21 12.40 -1.37
CA VAL A 239 -3.35 11.03 -0.92
C VAL A 239 -1.98 10.36 -0.80
N PHE A 240 -1.66 9.88 0.40
CA PHE A 240 -0.51 9.02 0.65
C PHE A 240 -0.93 7.57 0.45
N ILE A 241 -0.23 6.82 -0.40
CA ILE A 241 -0.48 5.40 -0.64
C ILE A 241 0.71 4.61 -0.11
N ILE A 242 0.47 3.90 0.99
CA ILE A 242 1.50 3.26 1.80
C ILE A 242 1.47 1.76 1.52
N ARG A 243 2.53 1.25 0.93
CA ARG A 243 2.69 -0.17 0.54
C ARG A 243 3.10 -1.02 1.75
N HIS A 244 2.16 -1.42 2.62
CA HIS A 244 2.53 -1.98 3.94
C HIS A 244 1.73 -3.18 4.45
N LEU A 245 0.53 -3.46 3.94
CA LEU A 245 -0.30 -4.54 4.50
C LEU A 245 0.35 -5.93 4.39
N HIS A 246 1.15 -6.15 3.34
CA HIS A 246 1.90 -7.39 3.17
C HIS A 246 3.06 -7.51 4.20
N GLN A 247 3.57 -6.39 4.71
CA GLN A 247 4.60 -6.37 5.77
C GLN A 247 4.01 -6.76 7.11
N PHE A 248 2.81 -6.25 7.44
CA PHE A 248 2.09 -6.73 8.64
C PHE A 248 1.77 -8.21 8.54
N HIS A 249 1.26 -8.66 7.39
CA HIS A 249 1.01 -10.07 7.15
C HIS A 249 2.28 -10.91 7.35
N SER A 250 3.41 -10.48 6.79
CA SER A 250 4.69 -11.18 6.93
C SER A 250 5.18 -11.19 8.37
N GLY A 251 5.16 -10.05 9.05
CA GLY A 251 5.59 -9.93 10.45
C GLY A 251 4.75 -10.77 11.41
N ILE A 252 3.44 -10.84 11.20
CA ILE A 252 2.51 -11.64 12.01
C ILE A 252 2.70 -13.15 11.79
N ASN A 253 3.09 -13.54 10.58
CA ASN A 253 3.34 -14.95 10.28
C ASN A 253 4.82 -15.33 10.46
N ASP A 254 5.63 -14.44 11.04
CA ASP A 254 7.08 -14.63 11.18
C ASP A 254 7.78 -14.97 9.85
N TYR A 255 7.29 -14.42 8.73
CA TYR A 255 7.97 -14.44 7.43
C TYR A 255 8.98 -13.29 7.31
N ALA A 256 9.90 -13.40 6.35
CA ALA A 256 10.83 -12.32 6.03
C ALA A 256 10.06 -11.10 5.52
N LEU A 257 10.44 -9.90 5.99
CA LEU A 257 9.88 -8.65 5.50
C LEU A 257 10.46 -8.34 4.11
N LEU A 258 9.66 -7.67 3.28
CA LEU A 258 10.08 -7.23 1.94
C LEU A 258 10.83 -5.89 2.03
N ASP A 259 11.51 -5.53 0.93
CA ASP A 259 12.14 -4.23 0.74
C ASP A 259 13.18 -3.83 1.80
N GLY A 260 13.76 -4.80 2.51
CA GLY A 260 14.83 -4.52 3.48
C GLY A 260 14.35 -3.83 4.76
N LEU A 261 13.05 -3.90 5.07
CA LEU A 261 12.55 -3.47 6.38
C LEU A 261 13.10 -4.36 7.50
N GLU A 262 13.48 -3.74 8.61
CA GLU A 262 13.98 -4.44 9.80
C GLU A 262 12.84 -4.87 10.73
N ASN A 263 11.71 -4.17 10.69
CA ASN A 263 10.53 -4.51 11.46
C ASN A 263 9.24 -4.04 10.76
N ALA A 264 8.10 -4.60 11.20
CA ALA A 264 6.81 -4.38 10.55
C ALA A 264 6.21 -2.98 10.78
N PHE A 265 6.70 -2.20 11.74
CA PHE A 265 6.25 -0.83 12.02
C PHE A 265 7.24 0.24 11.55
N GLN A 266 8.27 -0.16 10.79
CA GLN A 266 9.18 0.77 10.15
C GLN A 266 8.49 1.39 8.92
N TRP A 267 8.57 2.71 8.78
CA TRP A 267 8.02 3.39 7.62
C TRP A 267 8.88 3.14 6.37
N SER A 268 8.22 2.81 5.26
CA SER A 268 8.89 2.51 4.00
C SER A 268 9.66 3.72 3.46
N GLY A 269 10.88 3.48 3.01
CA GLY A 269 11.81 4.50 2.53
C GLY A 269 12.70 5.20 3.59
N ASP A 270 12.56 4.91 4.89
CA ASP A 270 13.45 5.45 5.93
C ASP A 270 14.93 4.99 5.79
N LYS A 271 15.22 4.01 4.91
CA LYS A 271 16.56 3.51 4.60
C LYS A 271 16.80 3.55 3.10
N ARG A 272 18.07 3.63 2.69
CA ARG A 272 18.47 3.74 1.26
C ARG A 272 17.95 2.62 0.35
N TYR A 273 17.49 1.50 0.90
CA TYR A 273 17.10 0.31 0.13
C TYR A 273 15.63 -0.07 0.32
N THR A 274 14.85 0.72 1.07
CA THR A 274 13.42 0.50 1.24
C THR A 274 12.65 1.29 0.19
N LEU A 275 11.69 0.66 -0.47
CA LEU A 275 10.85 1.32 -1.48
C LEU A 275 9.97 2.39 -0.79
N MET A 276 9.76 3.52 -1.45
CA MET A 276 9.11 4.69 -0.82
C MET A 276 7.58 4.57 -0.92
N SER A 277 6.82 5.21 -0.04
CA SER A 277 5.37 5.28 -0.26
C SER A 277 5.05 6.25 -1.41
N ALA A 278 3.93 6.07 -2.09
CA ALA A 278 3.52 6.97 -3.17
C ALA A 278 2.70 8.15 -2.62
N PHE A 279 2.78 9.29 -3.29
CA PHE A 279 1.94 10.45 -3.02
C PHE A 279 1.27 10.94 -4.29
N VAL A 280 -0.06 11.04 -4.27
CA VAL A 280 -0.86 11.56 -5.37
C VAL A 280 -1.45 12.90 -4.94
N GLN A 281 -1.00 13.99 -5.60
CA GLN A 281 -1.57 15.32 -5.43
C GLN A 281 -3.01 15.34 -5.96
N ASN A 282 -3.97 15.84 -5.17
CA ASN A 282 -5.29 16.15 -5.71
C ASN A 282 -5.19 17.45 -6.52
N PRO A 283 -5.48 17.47 -7.83
CA PRO A 283 -5.42 18.70 -8.63
C PRO A 283 -6.47 19.74 -8.23
N TYR A 284 -7.52 19.33 -7.49
CA TYR A 284 -8.57 20.22 -7.00
C TYR A 284 -8.37 20.64 -5.53
N GLY A 285 -7.37 20.06 -4.85
CA GLY A 285 -6.95 20.47 -3.51
C GLY A 285 -5.84 21.53 -3.54
N ARG A 286 -5.33 21.92 -2.37
CA ARG A 286 -4.18 22.83 -2.31
C ARG A 286 -2.89 22.09 -2.68
N LYS A 287 -1.97 22.81 -3.33
CA LYS A 287 -0.62 22.30 -3.59
C LYS A 287 0.07 21.95 -2.27
N VAL A 288 0.44 20.70 -2.11
CA VAL A 288 1.12 20.21 -0.91
C VAL A 288 2.60 20.62 -0.96
N PRO A 289 3.13 21.28 0.09
CA PRO A 289 4.55 21.63 0.16
C PRO A 289 5.48 20.41 0.21
N ASP A 290 6.60 20.47 -0.50
CA ASP A 290 7.61 19.39 -0.58
C ASP A 290 8.14 18.95 0.79
N VAL A 291 8.08 19.81 1.80
CA VAL A 291 8.48 19.43 3.17
C VAL A 291 7.67 18.26 3.71
N PHE A 292 6.38 18.14 3.36
CA PHE A 292 5.58 16.97 3.70
C PHE A 292 6.08 15.74 2.96
N LEU A 293 6.29 15.86 1.64
CA LEU A 293 6.74 14.75 0.81
C LEU A 293 8.10 14.20 1.27
N ASN A 294 9.05 15.10 1.54
CA ASN A 294 10.39 14.76 2.00
C ASN A 294 10.39 14.12 3.38
N LYS A 295 9.56 14.61 4.32
CA LYS A 295 9.55 14.10 5.71
C LYS A 295 8.80 12.79 5.85
N PHE A 296 7.70 12.63 5.12
CA PHE A 296 7.04 11.34 4.97
C PHE A 296 7.76 10.41 3.98
N ASN A 297 8.85 10.87 3.36
CA ASN A 297 9.65 10.10 2.43
C ASN A 297 8.78 9.37 1.39
N VAL A 298 8.01 10.18 0.67
CA VAL A 298 7.10 9.74 -0.39
C VAL A 298 7.45 10.40 -1.71
N VAL A 299 7.00 9.78 -2.78
CA VAL A 299 7.28 10.22 -4.14
C VAL A 299 6.02 10.23 -5.00
N PRO A 300 5.95 11.12 -5.99
CA PRO A 300 4.99 11.00 -7.07
C PRO A 300 5.12 9.64 -7.82
N PRO A 301 4.00 8.97 -8.19
CA PRO A 301 4.05 7.72 -8.94
C PRO A 301 4.86 7.77 -10.25
N ASP A 302 4.80 8.89 -10.95
CA ASP A 302 5.50 9.14 -12.22
C ASP A 302 7.03 9.21 -12.07
N GLU A 303 7.53 9.53 -10.87
CA GLU A 303 8.96 9.48 -10.57
C GLU A 303 9.46 8.04 -10.30
N MET A 304 8.56 7.10 -9.99
CA MET A 304 8.89 5.69 -9.66
C MET A 304 8.78 4.75 -10.86
N THR A 305 9.49 5.08 -11.94
CA THR A 305 9.39 4.32 -13.21
C THR A 305 9.96 2.90 -13.16
N PHE A 306 10.67 2.51 -12.11
CA PHE A 306 11.31 1.19 -11.99
C PHE A 306 10.50 0.14 -11.23
N GLY A 307 9.46 0.54 -10.49
CA GLY A 307 8.58 -0.39 -9.77
C GLY A 307 7.24 -0.54 -10.49
N ALA A 308 6.92 -1.75 -10.95
CA ALA A 308 5.65 -2.04 -11.62
C ALA A 308 4.44 -1.65 -10.76
N GLU A 309 4.56 -1.83 -9.45
CA GLU A 309 3.55 -1.48 -8.47
C GLU A 309 3.29 0.02 -8.34
N TYR A 310 4.17 0.90 -8.81
CA TYR A 310 3.98 2.35 -8.78
C TYR A 310 3.34 2.88 -10.06
N GLN A 311 3.39 2.11 -11.15
CA GLN A 311 2.85 2.56 -12.43
C GLN A 311 1.33 2.37 -12.44
N PRO A 312 0.56 3.40 -12.84
CA PRO A 312 -0.83 3.18 -13.21
C PRO A 312 -0.88 2.12 -14.30
N THR A 313 -1.69 1.08 -14.10
CA THR A 313 -1.86 0.00 -15.07
C THR A 313 -3.28 0.01 -15.59
N ASP A 314 -3.45 -0.40 -16.85
CA ASP A 314 -4.75 -0.58 -17.47
C ASP A 314 -5.29 -1.98 -17.14
N TRP A 315 -4.43 -2.99 -17.30
CA TRP A 315 -4.68 -4.37 -16.91
C TRP A 315 -3.39 -5.13 -16.60
N ILE A 316 -3.55 -6.30 -16.00
CA ILE A 316 -2.51 -7.28 -15.70
C ILE A 316 -3.04 -8.67 -16.10
N ASP A 317 -2.30 -9.37 -16.96
CA ASP A 317 -2.54 -10.79 -17.20
C ASP A 317 -1.68 -11.60 -16.23
N TRP A 318 -2.29 -12.15 -15.18
CA TRP A 318 -1.58 -12.95 -14.18
C TRP A 318 -1.14 -14.32 -14.69
N ARG A 319 -1.58 -14.77 -15.87
CA ARG A 319 -1.07 -15.99 -16.49
C ARG A 319 0.35 -15.75 -17.00
N THR A 320 0.59 -14.58 -17.57
CA THR A 320 1.86 -14.18 -18.20
C THR A 320 2.70 -13.26 -17.32
N GLY A 321 2.12 -12.59 -16.32
CA GLY A 321 2.81 -11.64 -15.44
C GLY A 321 3.14 -10.34 -16.12
N ILE A 322 2.32 -9.97 -17.09
CA ILE A 322 2.54 -8.79 -17.89
C ILE A 322 1.35 -7.87 -17.65
N GLY A 323 1.65 -6.69 -17.12
CA GLY A 323 0.78 -5.54 -17.08
C GLY A 323 0.98 -4.65 -18.29
N ILE A 324 -0.08 -3.97 -18.71
CA ILE A 324 -0.05 -2.96 -19.75
C ILE A 324 -0.47 -1.62 -19.14
N SER A 325 0.14 -0.55 -19.62
CA SER A 325 -0.17 0.84 -19.28
C SER A 325 -0.08 1.73 -20.53
N GLY A 326 -0.77 2.87 -20.54
CA GLY A 326 -0.73 3.83 -21.64
C GLY A 326 -1.69 3.48 -22.78
N LEU A 327 -2.73 2.67 -22.53
CA LEU A 327 -3.70 2.32 -23.57
C LEU A 327 -4.47 3.56 -24.07
N GLU A 328 -4.60 4.61 -23.26
CA GLU A 328 -5.26 5.87 -23.61
C GLU A 328 -4.57 6.61 -24.75
N SER A 329 -3.26 6.41 -24.90
CA SER A 329 -2.47 7.03 -25.97
C SER A 329 -2.63 6.32 -27.30
N ILE A 330 -3.28 5.15 -27.31
CA ILE A 330 -3.54 4.36 -28.51
C ILE A 330 -4.97 4.63 -28.98
N PRO A 331 -5.20 4.96 -30.27
CA PRO A 331 -6.54 5.05 -30.81
C PRO A 331 -7.33 3.75 -30.61
N VAL A 332 -8.59 3.89 -30.18
CA VAL A 332 -9.49 2.79 -29.80
C VAL A 332 -9.61 1.72 -30.88
N GLU A 333 -9.63 2.11 -32.15
CA GLU A 333 -9.70 1.21 -33.30
C GLU A 333 -8.55 0.18 -33.35
N HIS A 334 -7.41 0.48 -32.72
CA HIS A 334 -6.23 -0.40 -32.69
C HIS A 334 -6.12 -1.25 -31.42
N HIS A 335 -6.96 -1.02 -30.41
CA HIS A 335 -6.94 -1.82 -29.18
C HIS A 335 -7.18 -3.31 -29.47
N ASN A 336 -8.06 -3.62 -30.43
CA ASN A 336 -8.32 -4.98 -30.91
C ASN A 336 -7.05 -5.70 -31.37
N GLU A 337 -6.12 -5.00 -32.02
CA GLU A 337 -4.88 -5.60 -32.53
C GLU A 337 -3.93 -5.94 -31.38
N ILE A 338 -3.82 -5.07 -30.38
CA ILE A 338 -3.09 -5.33 -29.12
C ILE A 338 -3.65 -6.58 -28.43
N PHE A 339 -4.98 -6.65 -28.25
CA PHE A 339 -5.61 -7.80 -27.60
C PHE A 339 -5.44 -9.10 -28.39
N LYS A 340 -5.47 -9.05 -29.73
CA LYS A 340 -5.17 -10.24 -30.57
C LYS A 340 -3.76 -10.74 -30.36
N ILE A 341 -2.76 -9.86 -30.26
CA ILE A 341 -1.36 -10.25 -30.01
C ILE A 341 -1.24 -10.96 -28.65
N ILE A 342 -1.93 -10.44 -27.63
CA ILE A 342 -1.93 -11.01 -26.28
C ILE A 342 -2.63 -12.37 -26.27
N ASN A 343 -3.79 -12.50 -26.92
CA ASN A 343 -4.61 -13.71 -26.92
C ASN A 343 -4.10 -14.83 -27.85
N ASN A 344 -3.39 -14.49 -28.93
CA ASN A 344 -2.88 -15.46 -29.91
C ASN A 344 -1.61 -16.18 -29.47
N GLN A 345 -1.09 -15.88 -28.28
CA GLN A 345 0.04 -16.64 -27.75
C GLN A 345 -0.49 -17.99 -27.25
N ASP A 346 0.13 -19.08 -27.70
CA ASP A 346 0.08 -20.35 -26.97
C ASP A 346 0.73 -20.09 -25.61
N ILE A 347 -0.07 -19.69 -24.63
CA ILE A 347 0.36 -19.54 -23.24
C ILE A 347 0.59 -20.97 -22.75
N PHE A 348 1.78 -21.50 -23.07
CA PHE A 348 2.28 -22.77 -22.54
C PHE A 348 1.95 -22.81 -21.07
N HIS A 349 1.25 -23.87 -20.66
CA HIS A 349 0.76 -24.14 -19.31
C HIS A 349 1.72 -23.64 -18.21
N MET A 350 1.65 -22.35 -17.88
CA MET A 350 2.37 -21.79 -16.77
C MET A 350 1.57 -22.23 -15.54
N GLU A 351 2.22 -22.94 -14.63
CA GLU A 351 1.58 -23.30 -13.38
C GLU A 351 1.00 -22.04 -12.72
N PRO A 352 -0.19 -22.15 -12.09
CA PRO A 352 -0.83 -21.02 -11.43
C PRO A 352 0.15 -20.27 -10.53
N ARG A 353 0.20 -18.96 -10.70
CA ARG A 353 1.09 -18.08 -9.93
C ARG A 353 0.49 -17.86 -8.56
N ILE A 354 0.89 -18.66 -7.59
CA ILE A 354 0.38 -18.57 -6.23
C ILE A 354 1.42 -17.82 -5.38
N ASN A 355 1.56 -16.51 -5.58
CA ASN A 355 2.18 -15.65 -4.58
C ASN A 355 1.37 -14.37 -4.40
N TYR A 356 0.29 -14.50 -3.61
CA TYR A 356 -0.66 -13.43 -3.31
C TYR A 356 -0.08 -12.26 -2.50
N GLN A 357 1.17 -12.36 -2.04
CA GLN A 357 1.75 -11.38 -1.14
C GLN A 357 2.53 -10.29 -1.87
N SER A 358 2.83 -10.46 -3.17
CA SER A 358 3.69 -9.54 -3.87
C SER A 358 3.37 -9.34 -5.36
N ALA A 359 3.53 -8.11 -5.82
CA ALA A 359 3.27 -7.61 -7.16
C ALA A 359 4.47 -7.86 -8.09
N HIS A 360 4.73 -9.13 -8.43
CA HIS A 360 5.79 -9.51 -9.38
C HIS A 360 5.25 -9.67 -10.79
N TYR A 361 5.16 -8.55 -11.50
CA TYR A 361 4.82 -8.52 -12.92
C TYR A 361 5.66 -7.45 -13.61
N SER A 362 5.86 -7.61 -14.91
CA SER A 362 6.47 -6.59 -15.76
C SER A 362 5.39 -5.67 -16.31
N VAL A 363 5.67 -4.39 -16.48
CA VAL A 363 4.76 -3.45 -17.15
C VAL A 363 5.33 -3.06 -18.51
N ILE A 364 4.53 -3.24 -19.54
CA ILE A 364 4.79 -2.65 -20.86
C ILE A 364 4.07 -1.31 -20.90
N ASN A 365 4.84 -0.25 -21.09
CA ASN A 365 4.32 1.10 -21.26
C ASN A 365 4.17 1.39 -22.75
N LEU A 366 2.92 1.58 -23.19
CA LEU A 366 2.60 1.78 -24.60
C LEU A 366 3.03 3.16 -25.10
N ASP A 367 3.09 4.20 -24.26
CA ASP A 367 3.59 5.53 -24.63
C ASP A 367 5.02 5.47 -25.13
N ARG A 368 5.89 4.69 -24.46
CA ARG A 368 7.29 4.52 -24.87
C ARG A 368 7.42 3.83 -26.22
N ILE A 369 6.53 2.89 -26.53
CA ILE A 369 6.49 2.22 -27.83
C ILE A 369 5.99 3.21 -28.89
N LEU A 370 5.00 4.02 -28.53
CA LEU A 370 4.41 5.04 -29.38
C LEU A 370 5.43 6.11 -29.77
N GLU A 371 6.24 6.58 -28.83
CA GLU A 371 7.35 7.52 -29.07
C GLU A 371 8.29 7.02 -30.17
N GLY A 372 8.61 5.72 -30.17
CA GLY A 372 9.43 5.09 -31.21
C GLY A 372 8.70 4.88 -32.54
N ALA A 373 7.36 4.84 -32.52
CA ALA A 373 6.51 4.61 -33.69
C ALA A 373 6.04 5.90 -34.39
N CYS A 374 6.28 7.07 -33.80
CA CYS A 374 6.00 8.35 -34.45
C CYS A 374 6.98 8.65 -35.59
N ASN A 375 6.49 9.30 -36.64
CA ASN A 375 7.32 9.89 -37.69
C ASN A 375 7.81 11.30 -37.29
N GLY A 376 8.52 11.99 -38.18
CA GLY A 376 9.02 13.34 -37.93
C GLY A 376 7.95 14.44 -37.80
N ASP A 377 6.68 14.17 -38.13
CA ASP A 377 5.56 15.11 -37.95
C ASP A 377 4.68 14.80 -36.72
N GLY A 378 5.07 13.79 -35.93
CA GLY A 378 4.36 13.36 -34.73
C GLY A 378 3.17 12.43 -34.98
N ARG A 379 2.90 12.03 -36.22
CA ARG A 379 1.87 11.02 -36.51
C ARG A 379 2.38 9.62 -36.18
N VAL A 380 1.50 8.86 -35.55
CA VAL A 380 1.72 7.45 -35.21
C VAL A 380 1.70 6.60 -36.47
N LEU A 381 2.79 5.85 -36.71
CA LEU A 381 2.82 4.81 -37.73
C LEU A 381 2.32 3.51 -37.10
N VAL A 382 1.02 3.24 -37.22
CA VAL A 382 0.32 2.13 -36.55
C VAL A 382 0.99 0.79 -36.81
N GLU A 383 1.34 0.47 -38.06
CA GLU A 383 2.01 -0.80 -38.39
C GLU A 383 3.33 -0.96 -37.64
N LYS A 384 4.13 0.12 -37.57
CA LYS A 384 5.40 0.16 -36.83
C LYS A 384 5.17 0.01 -35.33
N PHE A 385 4.14 0.65 -34.79
CA PHE A 385 3.75 0.50 -33.38
C PHE A 385 3.38 -0.95 -33.06
N ILE A 386 2.52 -1.57 -33.87
CA ILE A 386 2.05 -2.95 -33.66
C ILE A 386 3.22 -3.95 -33.76
N GLU A 387 4.13 -3.77 -34.73
CA GLU A 387 5.35 -4.59 -34.84
C GLU A 387 6.23 -4.45 -33.60
N SER A 388 6.48 -3.21 -33.16
CA SER A 388 7.29 -2.93 -31.97
C SER A 388 6.64 -3.48 -30.69
N PHE A 389 5.32 -3.35 -30.56
CA PHE A 389 4.57 -3.90 -29.44
C PHE A 389 4.68 -5.43 -29.38
N LYS A 390 4.53 -6.09 -30.53
CA LYS A 390 4.68 -7.55 -30.62
C LYS A 390 6.08 -7.99 -30.16
N GLU A 391 7.13 -7.32 -30.63
CA GLU A 391 8.50 -7.63 -30.23
C GLU A 391 8.72 -7.44 -28.72
N VAL A 392 8.31 -6.30 -28.16
CA VAL A 392 8.42 -6.01 -26.73
C VAL A 392 7.63 -7.02 -25.89
N TYR A 393 6.43 -7.39 -26.32
CA TYR A 393 5.60 -8.38 -25.63
C TYR A 393 6.24 -9.77 -25.64
N GLU A 394 6.79 -10.21 -26.77
CA GLU A 394 7.53 -11.48 -26.85
C GLU A 394 8.78 -11.50 -25.96
N ILE A 395 9.50 -10.37 -25.87
CA ILE A 395 10.64 -10.24 -24.95
C ILE A 395 10.16 -10.34 -23.51
N ALA A 396 9.10 -9.63 -23.14
CA ALA A 396 8.54 -9.67 -21.79
C ALA A 396 8.13 -11.10 -21.38
N LEU A 397 7.51 -11.86 -22.29
CA LEU A 397 7.15 -13.27 -22.05
C LEU A 397 8.37 -14.15 -21.76
N ARG A 398 9.52 -13.89 -22.41
CA ARG A 398 10.76 -14.65 -22.19
C ARG A 398 11.48 -14.23 -20.89
N VAL A 399 11.43 -12.96 -20.54
CA VAL A 399 12.13 -12.39 -19.38
C VAL A 399 11.38 -12.65 -18.06
N GLN A 400 10.06 -12.60 -18.09
CA GLN A 400 9.23 -12.67 -16.88
C GLN A 400 9.47 -13.93 -16.01
N PRO A 401 9.62 -15.15 -16.56
CA PRO A 401 9.97 -16.33 -15.76
C PRO A 401 11.31 -16.21 -15.02
N VAL A 402 12.28 -15.49 -15.60
CA VAL A 402 13.59 -15.24 -14.98
C VAL A 402 13.47 -14.28 -13.81
N VAL A 403 12.69 -13.21 -13.97
CA VAL A 403 12.38 -12.25 -12.89
C VAL A 403 11.76 -12.96 -11.70
N GLU A 404 10.76 -13.82 -11.96
CA GLU A 404 10.11 -14.62 -10.91
C GLU A 404 11.05 -15.59 -10.21
N LYS A 405 11.89 -16.30 -10.98
CA LYS A 405 12.87 -17.22 -10.41
C LYS A 405 13.84 -16.48 -9.49
N ASN A 406 14.35 -15.34 -9.93
CA ASN A 406 15.26 -14.52 -9.14
C ASN A 406 14.60 -14.02 -7.85
N TYR A 407 13.34 -13.60 -7.92
CA TYR A 407 12.59 -13.18 -6.74
C TYR A 407 12.37 -14.33 -5.75
N LYS A 408 11.95 -15.51 -6.22
CA LYS A 408 11.81 -16.71 -5.38
C LYS A 408 13.13 -17.09 -4.70
N LEU A 409 14.25 -17.01 -5.43
CA LEU A 409 15.57 -17.24 -4.86
C LEU A 409 15.91 -16.22 -3.77
N GLN A 410 15.65 -14.93 -3.99
CA GLN A 410 15.87 -13.89 -2.97
C GLN A 410 15.02 -14.12 -1.70
N LEU A 411 13.78 -14.58 -1.84
CA LEU A 411 12.95 -14.95 -0.69
C LEU A 411 13.55 -16.12 0.08
N LEU A 412 13.93 -17.20 -0.62
CA LEU A 412 14.54 -18.38 -0.01
C LEU A 412 15.87 -18.04 0.68
N GLU A 413 16.70 -17.18 0.08
CA GLU A 413 17.95 -16.70 0.68
C GLU A 413 17.70 -15.91 1.97
N ARG A 414 16.69 -15.03 1.99
CA ARG A 414 16.31 -14.27 3.19
C ARG A 414 15.78 -15.18 4.30
N GLU A 415 14.95 -16.15 3.95
CA GLU A 415 14.44 -17.16 4.89
C GLU A 415 15.59 -18.02 5.46
N ALA A 416 16.50 -18.48 4.60
CA ALA A 416 17.68 -19.25 5.00
C ALA A 416 18.59 -18.44 5.92
N HIS A 417 18.87 -17.17 5.60
CA HIS A 417 19.69 -16.28 6.42
C HIS A 417 19.06 -16.04 7.80
N ARG A 418 17.74 -15.83 7.86
CA ARG A 418 17.00 -15.69 9.12
C ARG A 418 17.09 -16.97 9.96
N ASN A 419 16.93 -18.13 9.34
CA ASN A 419 17.03 -19.43 10.02
C ASN A 419 18.44 -19.68 10.58
N ASP A 420 19.49 -19.35 9.82
CA ASP A 420 20.89 -19.46 10.28
C ASP A 420 21.18 -18.52 11.46
N ILE A 421 20.70 -17.27 11.42
CA ILE A 421 20.81 -16.33 12.55
C ILE A 421 20.10 -16.91 13.80
N SER A 422 18.88 -17.43 13.62
CA SER A 422 18.12 -18.07 14.70
C SER A 422 18.87 -19.27 15.30
N GLU A 423 19.47 -20.12 14.47
CA GLU A 423 20.25 -21.28 14.91
C GLU A 423 21.55 -20.88 15.63
N LYS A 424 22.25 -19.85 15.16
CA LYS A 424 23.44 -19.31 15.83
C LYS A 424 23.10 -18.74 17.21
N LEU A 425 21.99 -17.99 17.32
CA LEU A 425 21.52 -17.45 18.60
C LEU A 425 21.11 -18.55 19.58
N SER A 426 20.53 -19.64 19.09
CA SER A 426 20.15 -20.79 19.94
C SER A 426 21.38 -21.48 20.55
N LYS A 427 22.42 -21.73 19.75
CA LYS A 427 23.70 -22.33 20.19
C LYS A 427 24.45 -21.47 21.20
N VAL A 428 24.49 -20.14 21.00
CA VAL A 428 25.09 -19.20 21.96
C VAL A 428 24.37 -19.19 23.31
N THR A 429 23.04 -19.38 23.30
CA THR A 429 22.22 -19.41 24.52
C THR A 429 22.36 -20.72 25.28
N GLN A 430 22.59 -21.84 24.58
CA GLN A 430 22.86 -23.15 25.20
C GLN A 430 24.24 -23.21 25.88
N ASN A 431 25.27 -22.57 25.32
CA ASN A 431 26.62 -22.55 25.93
C ASN A 431 26.77 -21.59 27.13
N LYS A 432 25.72 -20.81 27.45
CA LYS A 432 25.67 -19.89 28.61
C LYS A 432 24.87 -20.43 29.81
N LYS A 433 24.30 -21.62 29.69
CA LYS A 433 23.72 -22.41 30.79
C LYS A 433 24.68 -23.52 31.15
#